data_AF-F2JWY6-F1
#
_entry.id   AF-F2JWY6-F1
#
_cell.length_a   1.000
_cell.length_b   1.000
_cell.length_c   1.000
_cell.angle_alpha   90.00
_cell.angle_beta   90.00
_cell.angle_gamma   90.00
#
_symmetry.space_group_name_H-M   'P 1'
#
loop_
_entity.id
_entity.type
_entity.pdbx_description
1 polymer ?
#
loop_
_entity_poly.entity_id
_entity_poly.type
_entity_poly.pdbx_seq_one_letter_code
_entity_poly.pdbx_strand_id
1 'polypeptide(L)'
;MYTLISLILLLLSAWFDAKGFYYAGLTWTHTNQLSVKQGALSLLFFMIGVSLYVFSVRFLTMAGATSTTIQTLLWFVATIVGVAIMNGDFKVWDTMQYAAFAVVILGLAALISLSAH
;
A
#
# COMPACT_ATOMS: atom_id res chain seq x y z
N MET A 1 20.67 10.09 2.95
CA MET A 1 20.84 8.82 2.22
C MET A 1 19.86 7.75 2.69
N TYR A 2 19.81 7.44 3.99
CA TYR A 2 18.89 6.42 4.54
C TYR A 2 17.41 6.71 4.26
N THR A 3 16.98 7.97 4.37
CA THR A 3 15.60 8.40 4.06
C THR A 3 15.18 8.11 2.61
N LEU A 4 16.08 8.32 1.65
CA LEU A 4 15.75 8.08 0.23
C LEU A 4 15.62 6.58 -0.04
N ILE A 5 16.55 5.78 0.47
CA ILE A 5 16.52 4.32 0.33
C ILE A 5 15.25 3.76 0.98
N SER A 6 14.93 4.24 2.17
CA SER A 6 13.75 3.78 2.91
C SER A 6 12.46 4.11 2.18
N LEU A 7 12.33 5.33 1.63
CA LEU A 7 11.18 5.72 0.82
C LEU A 7 11.05 4.88 -0.45
N ILE A 8 12.15 4.62 -1.17
CA ILE A 8 12.11 3.77 -2.38
C ILE A 8 11.65 2.35 -2.01
N LEU A 9 12.21 1.75 -0.96
CA LEU A 9 11.82 0.41 -0.52
C LEU A 9 10.37 0.37 -0.03
N LEU A 10 9.91 1.41 0.67
CA LEU A 10 8.54 1.54 1.15
C LEU A 10 7.54 1.63 -0.02
N LEU A 11 7.85 2.46 -1.02
CA LEU A 11 7.01 2.61 -2.22
C LEU A 11 6.99 1.33 -3.07
N LEU A 12 8.14 0.66 -3.21
CA LEU A 12 8.19 -0.64 -3.88
C LEU A 12 7.38 -1.67 -3.09
N SER A 13 7.56 -1.76 -1.77
CA SER A 13 6.77 -2.62 -0.89
C SER A 13 5.27 -2.40 -1.10
N ALA A 14 4.81 -1.16 -0.98
CA ALA A 14 3.41 -0.79 -1.17
C ALA A 14 2.90 -1.15 -2.57
N TRP A 15 3.72 -1.00 -3.61
CA TRP A 15 3.38 -1.40 -4.97
C TRP A 15 3.24 -2.92 -5.11
N PHE A 16 4.12 -3.71 -4.49
CA PHE A 16 4.02 -5.17 -4.47
C PHE A 16 2.78 -5.62 -3.68
N ASP A 17 2.50 -5.01 -2.52
CA ASP A 17 1.30 -5.33 -1.74
C ASP A 17 0.02 -4.92 -2.48
N ALA A 18 0.03 -3.80 -3.22
CA ALA A 18 -1.08 -3.43 -4.09
C ALA A 18 -1.36 -4.50 -5.16
N LYS A 19 -0.32 -5.11 -5.77
CA LYS A 19 -0.50 -6.27 -6.66
C LYS A 19 -1.07 -7.46 -5.91
N GLY A 20 -0.60 -7.70 -4.69
CA GLY A 20 -1.12 -8.72 -3.79
C GLY A 20 -2.64 -8.59 -3.62
N PHE A 21 -3.11 -7.38 -3.29
CA PHE A 21 -4.54 -7.07 -3.15
C PHE A 21 -5.30 -7.20 -4.48
N TYR A 22 -4.75 -6.70 -5.57
CA TYR A 22 -5.35 -6.82 -6.90
C TYR A 22 -5.60 -8.31 -7.27
N TYR A 23 -4.58 -9.15 -7.17
CA TYR A 23 -4.71 -10.58 -7.49
C TYR A 23 -5.57 -11.33 -6.46
N ALA A 24 -5.59 -10.90 -5.19
CA ALA A 24 -6.52 -11.44 -4.19
C ALA A 24 -7.97 -11.20 -4.61
N GLY A 25 -8.29 -10.00 -5.10
CA GLY A 25 -9.62 -9.66 -5.63
C GLY A 25 -10.05 -10.53 -6.83
N LEU A 26 -9.08 -11.03 -7.60
CA LEU A 26 -9.32 -11.92 -8.75
C LEU A 26 -9.35 -13.42 -8.38
N THR A 27 -9.20 -13.76 -7.11
CA THR A 27 -9.07 -15.16 -6.67
C THR A 27 -10.38 -15.92 -6.78
N TRP A 28 -11.52 -15.26 -6.55
CA TRP A 28 -12.84 -15.85 -6.75
C TRP A 28 -13.41 -15.37 -8.08
N THR A 29 -13.75 -16.30 -8.97
CA THR A 29 -14.38 -15.96 -10.24
C THR A 29 -15.85 -15.59 -10.03
N HIS A 30 -16.47 -14.93 -11.02
CA HIS A 30 -17.91 -14.67 -11.02
C HIS A 30 -18.78 -15.95 -10.96
N THR A 31 -18.20 -17.10 -11.32
CA THR A 31 -18.83 -18.43 -11.22
C THR A 31 -18.59 -19.11 -9.87
N ASN A 32 -18.05 -18.38 -8.87
CA ASN A 32 -17.70 -18.86 -7.54
C ASN A 32 -16.66 -20.00 -7.53
N GLN A 33 -15.78 -20.03 -8.54
CA GLN A 33 -14.67 -20.98 -8.60
C GLN A 33 -13.39 -20.34 -8.08
N LEU A 34 -12.57 -21.13 -7.38
CA LEU A 34 -11.29 -20.67 -6.85
C LEU A 34 -10.22 -20.70 -7.95
N SER A 35 -9.69 -19.53 -8.29
CA SER A 35 -8.54 -19.39 -9.17
C SER A 35 -7.23 -19.49 -8.38
N VAL A 36 -6.73 -20.73 -8.26
CA VAL A 36 -5.47 -21.04 -7.54
C VAL A 36 -4.30 -20.22 -8.07
N LYS A 37 -4.26 -19.96 -9.39
CA LYS A 37 -3.23 -19.14 -10.02
C LYS A 37 -3.21 -17.71 -9.46
N GLN A 38 -4.36 -17.07 -9.36
CA GLN A 38 -4.45 -15.69 -8.86
C GLN A 38 -4.15 -15.64 -7.35
N GLY A 39 -4.64 -16.62 -6.58
CA GLY A 39 -4.30 -16.76 -5.17
C GLY A 39 -2.80 -16.93 -4.95
N ALA A 40 -2.13 -17.78 -5.73
CA ALA A 40 -0.69 -17.99 -5.65
C ALA A 40 0.11 -16.73 -6.03
N LEU A 41 -0.31 -16.00 -7.07
CA LEU A 41 0.29 -14.72 -7.43
C LEU A 41 0.11 -13.69 -6.31
N SER A 42 -1.08 -13.59 -5.72
CA SER A 42 -1.36 -12.70 -4.60
C SER A 42 -0.40 -12.96 -3.43
N LEU A 43 -0.27 -14.22 -3.00
CA LEU A 43 0.65 -14.61 -1.94
C LEU A 43 2.11 -14.28 -2.28
N LEU A 44 2.54 -14.54 -3.52
CA LEU A 44 3.89 -14.19 -3.97
C LEU A 44 4.15 -12.69 -3.87
N PHE A 45 3.21 -11.86 -4.34
CA PHE A 45 3.33 -10.41 -4.29
C PHE A 45 3.37 -9.89 -2.86
N PHE A 46 2.53 -10.42 -1.95
CA PHE A 46 2.59 -10.08 -0.53
C PHE A 46 3.90 -10.51 0.13
N MET A 47 4.42 -11.70 -0.18
CA MET A 47 5.72 -12.13 0.36
C MET A 47 6.84 -11.16 -0.03
N ILE A 48 6.85 -10.69 -1.28
CA ILE A 48 7.83 -9.70 -1.74
C ILE A 48 7.57 -8.35 -1.07
N GLY A 49 6.32 -7.87 -1.04
CA GLY A 49 5.95 -6.58 -0.49
C GLY A 49 6.26 -6.46 1.01
N VAL A 50 5.87 -7.46 1.81
CA VAL A 50 6.20 -7.55 3.24
C VAL A 50 7.71 -7.63 3.46
N SER A 51 8.44 -8.41 2.66
CA SER A 51 9.91 -8.46 2.78
C SER A 51 10.55 -7.09 2.55
N LEU A 52 10.13 -6.38 1.51
CA LEU A 52 10.60 -5.02 1.23
C LEU A 52 10.20 -4.03 2.34
N TYR A 53 8.99 -4.16 2.90
CA TYR A 53 8.55 -3.34 4.02
C TYR A 53 9.48 -3.49 5.22
N VAL A 54 9.76 -4.74 5.63
CA VAL A 54 10.65 -5.05 6.75
C VAL A 54 12.04 -4.43 6.56
N PHE A 55 12.58 -4.50 5.34
CA PHE A 55 13.85 -3.81 5.04
C PHE A 55 13.73 -2.29 5.05
N SER A 56 12.62 -1.73 4.55
CA SER A 56 12.37 -0.28 4.56
C SER A 56 12.31 0.28 5.98
N VAL A 57 11.69 -0.46 6.91
CA VAL A 57 11.56 -0.11 8.34
C VAL A 57 12.93 0.05 8.98
N ARG A 58 13.89 -0.83 8.67
CA ARG A 58 15.27 -0.70 9.18
C ARG A 58 15.84 0.68 8.85
N PHE A 59 15.69 1.13 7.61
CA PHE A 59 16.23 2.42 7.17
C PHE A 59 15.39 3.62 7.65
N LEU A 60 14.08 3.47 7.83
CA LEU A 60 13.21 4.48 8.47
C LEU A 60 13.63 4.71 9.91
N THR A 61 13.85 3.63 10.67
CA THR A 61 14.35 3.70 12.05
C THR A 61 15.73 4.36 12.11
N MET A 62 16.65 4.00 11.20
CA MET A 62 17.96 4.68 11.10
C MET A 62 17.87 6.16 10.70
N ALA A 63 16.79 6.56 10.03
CA ALA A 63 16.50 7.95 9.67
C ALA A 63 15.74 8.70 10.79
N GLY A 64 15.51 8.08 11.95
CA GLY A 64 14.84 8.69 13.11
C GLY A 64 13.32 8.49 13.16
N ALA A 65 12.70 7.88 12.14
CA ALA A 65 11.29 7.56 12.14
C ALA A 65 11.07 6.22 12.86
N THR A 66 10.93 6.24 14.19
CA THR A 66 10.78 5.03 15.03
C THR A 66 9.32 4.60 15.25
N SER A 67 8.37 5.50 14.99
CA SER A 67 6.93 5.21 15.16
C SER A 67 6.46 4.23 14.09
N THR A 68 6.11 3.00 14.51
CA THR A 68 5.52 1.98 13.64
C THR A 68 4.22 2.48 13.00
N THR A 69 3.43 3.26 13.73
CA THR A 69 2.20 3.90 13.24
C THR A 69 2.50 4.78 12.02
N ILE A 70 3.49 5.68 12.09
CA ILE A 70 3.84 6.56 10.96
C ILE A 70 4.32 5.74 9.76
N GLN A 71 5.19 4.75 9.99
CA GLN A 71 5.72 3.89 8.93
C GLN A 71 4.59 3.14 8.19
N THR A 72 3.64 2.60 8.95
CA THR A 72 2.47 1.89 8.43
C THR A 72 1.50 2.81 7.70
N LEU A 73 1.26 4.04 8.21
CA LEU A 73 0.41 5.02 7.54
C LEU A 73 0.95 5.43 6.17
N LEU A 74 2.26 5.68 6.07
CA LEU A 74 2.92 6.01 4.80
C LEU A 74 2.78 4.86 3.79
N TRP A 75 2.97 3.63 4.24
CA TRP A 75 2.76 2.43 3.42
C TRP A 75 1.28 2.31 2.98
N PHE A 76 0.31 2.47 3.88
CA PHE A 76 -1.12 2.37 3.57
C PHE A 76 -1.56 3.33 2.47
N VAL A 77 -1.12 4.60 2.57
CA VAL A 77 -1.41 5.62 1.54
C VAL A 77 -0.92 5.14 0.17
N ALA A 78 0.34 4.71 0.08
CA ALA A 78 0.93 4.25 -1.16
C ALA A 78 0.24 2.98 -1.70
N THR A 79 -0.13 2.05 -0.82
CA THR A 79 -0.79 0.80 -1.20
C THR A 79 -2.21 1.05 -1.75
N ILE A 80 -3.02 1.89 -1.09
CA ILE A 80 -4.37 2.22 -1.56
C ILE A 80 -4.31 2.90 -2.94
N VAL A 81 -3.39 3.86 -3.11
CA VAL A 81 -3.14 4.48 -4.42
C VAL A 81 -2.75 3.44 -5.46
N GLY A 82 -1.83 2.54 -5.12
CA GLY A 82 -1.40 1.45 -6.00
C GLY A 82 -2.55 0.55 -6.45
N VAL A 83 -3.44 0.17 -5.52
CA VAL A 83 -4.62 -0.66 -5.83
C VAL A 83 -5.56 0.08 -6.78
N ALA A 84 -5.88 1.34 -6.50
CA ALA A 84 -6.74 2.16 -7.36
C ALA A 84 -6.15 2.35 -8.77
N ILE A 85 -4.81 2.49 -8.89
CA ILE A 85 -4.12 2.52 -10.19
C ILE A 85 -4.32 1.18 -10.93
N MET A 86 -4.10 0.04 -10.27
CA MET A 86 -4.19 -1.28 -10.90
C MET A 86 -5.60 -1.63 -11.35
N ASN A 87 -6.60 -1.28 -10.55
CA ASN A 87 -8.00 -1.45 -10.91
C ASN A 87 -8.45 -0.50 -12.03
N GLY A 88 -7.72 0.59 -12.27
CA GLY A 88 -8.15 1.67 -13.15
C GLY A 88 -9.28 2.51 -12.55
N ASP A 89 -9.48 2.42 -11.23
CA ASP A 89 -10.58 3.02 -10.48
C ASP A 89 -10.66 4.55 -10.67
N PHE A 90 -9.50 5.23 -10.72
CA PHE A 90 -9.43 6.67 -10.98
C PHE A 90 -10.12 7.08 -12.30
N LYS A 91 -10.18 6.21 -13.31
CA LYS A 91 -10.82 6.56 -14.59
C LYS A 91 -12.35 6.54 -14.52
N VAL A 92 -12.92 5.84 -13.54
CA VAL A 92 -14.36 5.60 -13.43
C VAL A 92 -15.00 6.27 -12.21
N TRP A 93 -14.19 6.81 -11.30
CA TRP A 93 -14.69 7.46 -10.11
C TRP A 93 -15.51 8.71 -10.39
N ASP A 94 -16.61 8.84 -9.67
CA ASP A 94 -17.40 10.06 -9.61
C ASP A 94 -16.83 11.07 -8.59
N THR A 95 -17.41 12.27 -8.55
CA THR A 95 -16.97 13.36 -7.66
C THR A 95 -17.02 12.96 -6.19
N MET A 96 -17.98 12.13 -5.77
CA MET A 96 -18.12 11.72 -4.37
C MET A 96 -17.02 10.73 -3.96
N GLN A 97 -16.66 9.80 -4.85
CA GLN A 97 -15.56 8.87 -4.64
C GLN A 97 -14.21 9.60 -4.54
N TYR A 98 -13.98 10.61 -5.39
CA TYR A 98 -12.82 11.47 -5.29
C TYR A 98 -12.79 12.29 -3.99
N ALA A 99 -13.93 12.83 -3.56
CA ALA A 99 -14.04 13.55 -2.29
C ALA A 99 -13.72 12.65 -1.09
N ALA A 100 -14.27 11.43 -1.07
CA ALA A 100 -13.98 10.44 -0.03
C ALA A 100 -12.49 10.07 -0.02
N PHE A 101 -11.89 9.84 -1.18
CA PHE A 101 -10.46 9.57 -1.29
C PHE A 101 -9.61 10.73 -0.76
N ALA A 102 -9.92 11.97 -1.13
CA ALA A 102 -9.24 13.16 -0.59
C ALA A 102 -9.36 13.25 0.94
N VAL A 103 -10.55 13.00 1.50
CA VAL A 103 -10.76 12.98 2.96
C VAL A 103 -9.88 11.93 3.64
N VAL A 104 -9.79 10.72 3.08
CA VAL A 104 -8.93 9.65 3.61
C VAL A 104 -7.46 10.07 3.57
N ILE A 105 -6.97 10.59 2.43
CA ILE A 105 -5.58 11.01 2.29
C ILE A 105 -5.24 12.16 3.25
N LEU A 106 -6.12 13.16 3.37
CA LEU A 106 -5.95 14.28 4.30
C LEU A 106 -6.00 13.81 5.77
N GLY A 107 -6.89 12.88 6.11
CA GLY A 107 -6.97 12.29 7.44
C GLY A 107 -5.70 11.52 7.82
N LEU A 108 -5.17 10.72 6.88
CA LEU A 108 -3.91 9.99 7.08
C LEU A 108 -2.72 10.95 7.19
N ALA A 109 -2.65 11.99 6.35
CA ALA A 109 -1.61 13.01 6.42
C ALA A 109 -1.66 13.81 7.73
N ALA A 110 -2.86 14.17 8.20
CA ALA A 110 -3.05 14.82 9.49
C ALA A 110 -2.60 13.92 10.64
N LEU A 111 -2.96 12.64 10.62
CA LEU A 111 -2.54 11.68 11.64
C LEU A 111 -1.02 11.51 11.68
N ILE A 112 -0.37 11.45 10.51
CA ILE A 112 1.10 11.43 10.42
C ILE A 112 1.69 12.70 11.05
N SER A 113 1.17 13.88 10.70
CA SER A 113 1.66 15.16 11.23
C SER A 113 1.50 15.27 12.75
N LEU A 114 0.38 14.81 13.30
CA LEU A 114 0.10 14.86 14.73
C LEU A 114 0.90 13.82 15.52
N SER A 115 1.29 12.71 14.89
CA SER A 115 2.07 11.64 15.52
C SER A 115 3.59 11.86 15.44
N ALA A 116 4.04 12.87 14.70
CA ALA A 116 5.46 13.17 14.48
C ALA A 116 6.10 14.04 15.59
N HIS A 117 5.37 14.29 16.68
CA HIS A 117 5.79 15.00 17.89
C HIS A 117 5.76 14.06 19.09
#